data_AF-A0A833FZP1-F1
#
_entry.id   AF-A0A833FZP1-F1
#
_cell.length_a   1.000
_cell.length_b   1.000
_cell.length_c   1.000
_cell.angle_alpha   90.00
_cell.angle_beta   90.00
_cell.angle_gamma   90.00
#
_symmetry.space_group_name_H-M   'P 1'
#
loop_
_entity.id
_entity.type
_entity.pdbx_description
1 polymer ?
#
loop_
_entity_poly.entity_id
_entity_poly.type
_entity_poly.pdbx_seq_one_letter_code
_entity_poly.pdbx_strand_id
1 'polypeptide(L)'
;GELGAEVAETHLPNARHGISAYYVLAPAEASSNRARYDGVRFGLRADADSLDEMYERTRAAGFGPEVKRRIMLGTYALSSGFYEAYYGSAQRVRTLIARDFAAAFDDFDLLITPTSPTVAFELGARAADPLAMYMSDYCTVPMSLAGLPAISIPAGLAPPDGGGPELPVGLQVTGPAFSESLILDAAHAIEGAIGFDHRPRLGEAIA
;
A
#
# COMPACT_ATOMS: atom_id res chain seq x y z
N GLY A 1 13.39 -8.65 26.28
CA GLY A 1 14.49 -7.83 25.74
C GLY A 1 14.76 -6.63 26.64
N GLU A 2 15.66 -5.72 26.26
CA GLU A 2 16.03 -4.52 27.06
C GLU A 2 14.83 -3.61 27.37
N LEU A 3 13.82 -3.59 26.50
CA LEU A 3 12.56 -2.85 26.68
C LEU A 3 11.42 -3.67 27.32
N GLY A 4 11.70 -4.88 27.81
CA GLY A 4 10.73 -5.71 28.51
C GLY A 4 9.83 -6.60 27.64
N ALA A 5 9.80 -6.41 26.32
CA ALA A 5 9.03 -7.27 25.40
C ALA A 5 9.66 -8.67 25.23
N GLU A 6 8.82 -9.69 25.08
CA GLU A 6 9.20 -11.02 24.58
C GLU A 6 9.08 -11.02 23.05
N VAL A 7 10.07 -11.62 22.38
CA VAL A 7 10.14 -11.63 20.91
C VAL A 7 10.25 -13.07 20.44
N ALA A 8 9.33 -13.47 19.57
CA ALA A 8 9.33 -14.75 18.89
C ALA A 8 8.95 -14.57 17.42
N GLU A 9 9.21 -15.60 16.62
CA GLU A 9 8.88 -15.60 15.19
C GLU A 9 7.52 -16.24 14.94
N THR A 10 6.81 -15.72 13.94
CA THR A 10 5.58 -16.30 13.41
C THR A 10 5.62 -16.34 11.88
N HIS A 11 4.71 -17.08 11.27
CA HIS A 11 4.66 -17.27 9.83
C HIS A 11 3.27 -16.95 9.28
N LEU A 12 3.23 -16.08 8.28
CA LEU A 12 1.99 -15.68 7.58
C LEU A 12 1.99 -16.30 6.17
N PRO A 13 1.53 -17.55 6.01
CA PRO A 13 1.73 -18.30 4.77
C PRO A 13 1.12 -17.63 3.54
N ASN A 14 0.00 -16.92 3.68
CA ASN A 14 -0.70 -16.30 2.57
C ASN A 14 -0.27 -14.85 2.30
N ALA A 15 0.55 -14.23 3.15
CA ALA A 15 0.98 -12.84 3.00
C ALA A 15 1.70 -12.59 1.66
N ARG A 16 2.43 -13.59 1.14
CA ARG A 16 3.09 -13.54 -0.18
C ARG A 16 2.14 -13.29 -1.35
N HIS A 17 0.84 -13.60 -1.19
CA HIS A 17 -0.18 -13.37 -2.20
C HIS A 17 -0.83 -11.98 -2.09
N GLY A 18 -0.42 -11.17 -1.11
CA GLY A 18 -1.00 -9.86 -0.81
C GLY A 18 -0.95 -8.91 -1.99
N ILE A 19 0.22 -8.75 -2.63
CA ILE A 19 0.38 -7.90 -3.81
C ILE A 19 -0.59 -8.32 -4.92
N SER A 20 -0.62 -9.61 -5.27
CA SER A 20 -1.49 -10.12 -6.33
C SER A 20 -2.98 -9.90 -6.03
N ALA A 21 -3.41 -10.16 -4.80
CA ALA A 21 -4.81 -9.95 -4.40
C ALA A 21 -5.17 -8.46 -4.41
N TYR A 22 -4.34 -7.61 -3.83
CA TYR A 22 -4.57 -6.17 -3.75
C TYR A 22 -4.63 -5.51 -5.12
N TYR A 23 -3.72 -5.87 -6.03
CA TYR A 23 -3.70 -5.33 -7.40
C TYR A 23 -4.79 -5.93 -8.31
N VAL A 24 -5.69 -6.77 -7.79
CA VAL A 24 -6.98 -7.09 -8.41
C VAL A 24 -8.11 -6.31 -7.72
N LEU A 25 -8.16 -6.35 -6.39
CA LEU A 25 -9.23 -5.72 -5.59
C LEU A 25 -9.23 -4.19 -5.73
N ALA A 26 -8.09 -3.55 -5.50
CA ALA A 26 -7.99 -2.10 -5.50
C ALA A 26 -8.29 -1.50 -6.88
N PRO A 27 -7.80 -2.04 -8.02
CA PRO A 27 -8.23 -1.57 -9.34
C PRO A 27 -9.71 -1.80 -9.63
N ALA A 28 -10.27 -2.96 -9.26
CA ALA A 28 -11.69 -3.25 -9.41
C ALA A 28 -12.56 -2.21 -8.68
N GLU A 29 -12.28 -1.96 -7.40
CA GLU A 29 -12.99 -0.96 -6.61
C GLU A 29 -12.74 0.47 -7.11
N ALA A 30 -11.50 0.79 -7.53
CA ALA A 30 -11.16 2.08 -8.10
C ALA A 30 -11.93 2.35 -9.41
N SER A 31 -12.12 1.35 -10.26
CA SER A 31 -12.87 1.48 -11.52
C SER A 31 -14.33 1.91 -11.26
N SER A 32 -14.97 1.32 -10.25
CA SER A 32 -16.33 1.69 -9.82
C SER A 32 -16.36 3.04 -9.13
N ASN A 33 -15.47 3.28 -8.16
CA ASN A 33 -15.42 4.54 -7.41
C ASN A 33 -15.17 5.75 -8.32
N ARG A 34 -14.37 5.59 -9.37
CA ARG A 34 -14.01 6.62 -10.34
C ARG A 34 -15.02 6.76 -11.49
N ALA A 35 -16.06 5.92 -11.57
CA ALA A 35 -17.12 6.07 -12.57
C ALA A 35 -17.88 7.39 -12.43
N ARG A 36 -17.94 7.95 -11.21
CA ARG A 36 -18.62 9.22 -10.91
C ARG A 36 -17.97 10.47 -11.54
N TYR A 37 -16.72 10.38 -11.99
CA TYR A 37 -16.02 11.49 -12.65
C TYR A 37 -16.32 11.44 -14.14
N ASP A 38 -17.30 12.24 -14.52
CA ASP A 38 -18.03 12.09 -15.78
C ASP A 38 -18.30 13.46 -16.48
N GLY A 39 -17.92 14.57 -15.84
CA GLY A 39 -18.08 15.93 -16.36
C GLY A 39 -19.51 16.47 -16.32
N VAL A 40 -20.48 15.73 -15.77
CA VAL A 40 -21.90 16.16 -15.74
C VAL A 40 -22.18 17.08 -14.57
N ARG A 41 -21.77 16.68 -13.37
CA ARG A 41 -22.08 17.41 -12.13
C ARG A 41 -20.97 18.35 -11.69
N PHE A 42 -19.71 17.98 -11.96
CA PHE A 42 -18.54 18.72 -11.49
C PHE A 42 -17.27 18.31 -12.27
N GLY A 43 -16.23 19.15 -12.15
CA GLY A 43 -14.90 18.88 -12.67
C GLY A 43 -14.72 19.23 -14.15
N LEU A 44 -13.69 18.64 -14.76
CA LEU A 44 -13.41 18.77 -16.18
C LEU A 44 -14.61 18.26 -17.00
N ARG A 45 -14.95 18.97 -18.06
CA ARG A 45 -15.92 18.55 -19.08
C ARG A 45 -15.38 18.92 -20.46
N ALA A 46 -15.28 17.95 -21.34
CA ALA A 46 -14.90 18.17 -22.73
C ALA A 46 -16.13 18.57 -23.57
N ASP A 47 -15.93 19.45 -24.54
CA ASP A 47 -16.92 19.70 -25.59
C ASP A 47 -17.04 18.48 -26.51
N ALA A 48 -18.27 18.10 -26.86
CA ALA A 48 -18.59 16.95 -27.71
C ALA A 48 -20.01 17.06 -28.28
N ASP A 49 -20.28 16.36 -29.38
CA ASP A 49 -21.56 16.41 -30.10
C ASP A 49 -22.59 15.42 -29.55
N SER A 50 -22.15 14.47 -28.72
CA SER A 50 -22.99 13.46 -28.07
C SER A 50 -22.58 13.24 -26.61
N LEU A 51 -23.50 12.66 -25.83
CA LEU A 51 -23.26 12.33 -24.42
C LEU A 51 -22.15 11.29 -24.26
N ASP A 52 -22.12 10.26 -25.11
CA ASP A 52 -21.11 9.20 -25.06
C ASP A 52 -19.72 9.76 -25.37
N GLU A 53 -19.61 10.58 -26.42
CA GLU A 53 -18.35 11.24 -26.78
C GLU A 53 -17.89 12.20 -25.67
N MET A 54 -18.82 12.93 -25.04
CA MET A 54 -18.52 13.81 -23.91
C MET A 54 -17.89 13.00 -22.76
N TYR A 55 -18.46 11.85 -22.41
CA TYR A 55 -17.92 10.99 -21.35
C TYR A 55 -16.53 10.46 -21.69
N GLU A 56 -16.35 9.91 -22.89
CA GLU A 56 -15.09 9.34 -23.33
C GLU A 56 -13.97 10.39 -23.35
N ARG A 57 -14.21 11.54 -23.97
CA ARG A 57 -13.21 12.62 -24.08
C ARG A 57 -12.87 13.21 -22.72
N THR A 58 -13.88 13.46 -21.88
CA THR A 58 -13.68 14.01 -20.54
C THR A 58 -12.79 13.09 -19.70
N ARG A 59 -13.08 11.79 -19.69
CA ARG A 59 -12.33 10.80 -18.91
C ARG A 59 -10.94 10.54 -19.48
N ALA A 60 -10.81 10.49 -20.81
CA ALA A 60 -9.53 10.29 -21.47
C ALA A 60 -8.52 11.43 -21.19
N ALA A 61 -9.02 12.68 -21.22
CA ALA A 61 -8.23 13.87 -20.92
C ALA A 61 -7.98 14.08 -19.42
N GLY A 62 -8.96 13.78 -18.58
CA GLY A 62 -8.90 14.04 -17.13
C GLY A 62 -8.08 13.02 -16.34
N PHE A 63 -7.99 11.76 -16.78
CA PHE A 63 -7.24 10.74 -16.06
C PHE A 63 -5.81 10.56 -16.58
N GLY A 64 -4.86 10.55 -15.65
CA GLY A 64 -3.47 10.19 -15.92
C GLY A 64 -3.29 8.71 -16.31
N PRO A 65 -2.11 8.33 -16.86
CA PRO A 65 -1.87 6.98 -17.39
C PRO A 65 -2.11 5.84 -16.40
N GLU A 66 -1.60 5.97 -15.16
CA GLU A 66 -1.77 4.93 -14.13
C GLU A 66 -3.23 4.76 -13.70
N VAL A 67 -3.98 5.86 -13.60
CA VAL A 67 -5.40 5.80 -13.27
C VAL A 67 -6.19 5.09 -14.37
N LYS A 68 -5.91 5.42 -15.64
CA LYS A 68 -6.52 4.72 -16.79
C LYS A 68 -6.19 3.23 -16.79
N ARG A 69 -4.93 2.86 -16.53
CA ARG A 69 -4.51 1.45 -16.41
C ARG A 69 -5.33 0.70 -15.36
N ARG A 70 -5.48 1.27 -14.16
CA ARG A 70 -6.26 0.67 -13.07
C ARG A 70 -7.75 0.58 -13.39
N ILE A 71 -8.33 1.59 -14.04
CA ILE A 71 -9.73 1.53 -14.48
C ILE A 71 -9.94 0.38 -15.46
N MET A 72 -9.06 0.24 -16.47
CA MET A 72 -9.17 -0.84 -17.46
C MET A 72 -9.04 -2.23 -16.82
N LEU A 73 -8.03 -2.42 -15.97
CA LEU A 73 -7.85 -3.68 -15.23
C LEU A 73 -9.02 -3.99 -14.31
N GLY A 74 -9.53 -2.98 -13.60
CA GLY A 74 -10.66 -3.13 -12.68
C GLY A 74 -11.96 -3.50 -13.40
N THR A 75 -12.29 -2.81 -14.48
CA THR A 75 -13.46 -3.12 -15.31
C THR A 75 -13.37 -4.53 -15.88
N TYR A 76 -12.17 -4.96 -16.32
CA TYR A 76 -11.95 -6.33 -16.78
C TYR A 76 -12.15 -7.35 -15.68
N ALA A 77 -11.56 -7.14 -14.49
CA ALA A 77 -11.69 -8.04 -13.35
C ALA A 77 -13.14 -8.18 -12.84
N LEU A 78 -13.99 -7.18 -13.08
CA LEU A 78 -15.41 -7.19 -12.72
C LEU A 78 -16.34 -7.68 -13.85
N SER A 79 -15.81 -7.89 -15.06
CA SER A 79 -16.63 -8.26 -16.21
C SER A 79 -17.22 -9.67 -16.10
N SER A 80 -18.39 -9.86 -16.71
CA SER A 80 -19.07 -11.15 -16.74
C SER A 80 -18.19 -12.21 -17.41
N GLY A 81 -17.96 -13.33 -16.71
CA GLY A 81 -17.09 -14.42 -17.16
C GLY A 81 -15.68 -14.39 -16.52
N PHE A 82 -15.23 -13.24 -16.03
CA PHE A 82 -13.91 -13.09 -15.39
C PHE A 82 -14.01 -12.78 -13.88
N TYR A 83 -15.17 -12.32 -13.41
CA TYR A 83 -15.41 -11.98 -12.00
C TYR A 83 -14.95 -13.05 -11.01
N GLU A 84 -15.44 -14.29 -11.14
CA GLU A 84 -15.10 -15.38 -10.21
C GLU A 84 -13.61 -15.74 -10.24
N ALA A 85 -13.01 -15.71 -11.43
CA ALA A 85 -11.61 -16.06 -11.63
C ALA A 85 -10.66 -15.01 -11.01
N TYR A 86 -11.00 -13.72 -11.10
CA TYR A 86 -10.17 -12.62 -10.60
C TYR A 86 -10.69 -12.05 -9.29
N TYR A 87 -11.75 -11.24 -9.30
CA TYR A 87 -12.22 -10.53 -8.10
C TYR A 87 -12.67 -11.49 -6.99
N GLY A 88 -13.45 -12.53 -7.34
CA GLY A 88 -13.89 -13.57 -6.41
C GLY A 88 -12.70 -14.32 -5.78
N SER A 89 -11.71 -14.72 -6.59
CA SER A 89 -10.49 -15.37 -6.09
C SER A 89 -9.67 -14.46 -5.18
N ALA A 90 -9.51 -13.17 -5.55
CA ALA A 90 -8.77 -12.21 -4.74
C ALA A 90 -9.45 -11.96 -3.38
N GLN A 91 -10.79 -11.92 -3.32
CA GLN A 91 -11.53 -11.85 -2.05
C GLN A 91 -11.32 -13.09 -1.16
N ARG A 92 -11.23 -14.28 -1.76
CA ARG A 92 -10.90 -15.52 -1.03
C ARG A 92 -9.47 -15.46 -0.46
N VAL A 93 -8.49 -14.99 -1.24
CA VAL A 93 -7.11 -14.78 -0.77
C VAL A 93 -7.06 -13.75 0.36
N ARG A 94 -7.78 -12.63 0.24
CA ARG A 94 -7.91 -11.63 1.32
C ARG A 94 -8.39 -12.28 2.63
N THR A 95 -9.37 -13.18 2.54
CA THR A 95 -9.88 -13.91 3.71
C THR A 95 -8.80 -14.82 4.32
N LEU A 96 -7.99 -15.49 3.50
CA LEU A 96 -6.88 -16.31 3.99
C LEU A 96 -5.82 -15.45 4.71
N ILE A 97 -5.46 -14.30 4.14
CA ILE A 97 -4.52 -13.35 4.77
C ILE A 97 -5.06 -12.88 6.12
N ALA A 98 -6.33 -12.49 6.19
CA ALA A 98 -6.95 -12.05 7.44
C ALA A 98 -6.94 -13.16 8.52
N ARG A 99 -7.13 -14.43 8.12
CA ARG A 99 -7.05 -15.58 9.03
C ARG A 99 -5.64 -15.83 9.54
N ASP A 100 -4.62 -15.67 8.70
CA ASP A 100 -3.22 -15.82 9.12
C ASP A 100 -2.88 -14.80 10.22
N PHE A 101 -3.29 -13.55 10.06
CA PHE A 101 -3.11 -12.52 11.08
C PHE A 101 -3.89 -12.81 12.35
N ALA A 102 -5.16 -13.20 12.23
CA ALA A 102 -5.98 -13.56 13.39
C ALA A 102 -5.32 -14.69 14.20
N ALA A 103 -4.83 -15.73 13.53
CA ALA A 103 -4.11 -16.83 14.17
C ALA A 103 -2.78 -16.38 14.80
N ALA A 104 -2.04 -15.48 14.16
CA ALA A 104 -0.84 -14.90 14.76
C ALA A 104 -1.17 -14.10 16.03
N PHE A 105 -2.28 -13.37 16.06
CA PHE A 105 -2.69 -12.62 17.25
C PHE A 105 -3.26 -13.49 18.38
N ASP A 106 -3.42 -14.81 18.20
CA ASP A 106 -3.70 -15.72 19.31
C ASP A 106 -2.48 -15.89 20.23
N ASP A 107 -1.27 -15.77 19.67
CA ASP A 107 0.01 -15.96 20.38
C ASP A 107 0.80 -14.66 20.58
N PHE A 108 0.48 -13.58 19.85
CA PHE A 108 1.23 -12.33 19.83
C PHE A 108 0.33 -11.10 20.01
N ASP A 109 0.76 -10.12 20.81
CA ASP A 109 0.02 -8.86 20.95
C ASP A 109 0.25 -7.89 19.77
N LEU A 110 1.45 -7.94 19.19
CA LEU A 110 1.92 -7.07 18.13
C LEU A 110 2.77 -7.86 17.14
N LEU A 111 2.74 -7.45 15.88
CA LEU A 111 3.60 -7.94 14.82
C LEU A 111 4.46 -6.80 14.29
N ILE A 112 5.73 -7.10 14.01
CA ILE A 112 6.68 -6.13 13.47
C ILE A 112 7.27 -6.60 12.14
N THR A 113 7.44 -5.67 11.21
CA THR A 113 8.10 -5.89 9.91
C THR A 113 8.84 -4.63 9.49
N PRO A 114 9.78 -4.67 8.53
CA PRO A 114 10.13 -3.47 7.79
C PRO A 114 8.87 -2.88 7.15
N THR A 115 8.77 -1.55 7.06
CA THR A 115 7.65 -0.89 6.35
C THR A 115 7.79 -1.03 4.84
N SER A 116 9.02 -1.01 4.33
CA SER A 116 9.36 -1.15 2.92
C SER A 116 10.49 -2.17 2.77
N PRO A 117 10.52 -2.95 1.67
CA PRO A 117 11.60 -3.91 1.43
C PRO A 117 12.95 -3.22 1.14
N THR A 118 12.95 -1.96 0.71
CA THR A 118 14.14 -1.15 0.43
C THR A 118 13.99 0.23 1.04
N VAL A 119 15.09 0.97 1.20
CA VAL A 119 15.02 2.42 1.41
C VAL A 119 14.46 3.13 0.15
N ALA A 120 14.25 4.45 0.25
CA ALA A 120 13.75 5.24 -0.86
C ALA A 120 14.65 5.09 -2.11
N PHE A 121 14.01 4.98 -3.28
CA PHE A 121 14.67 4.90 -4.58
C PHE A 121 14.60 6.25 -5.31
N GLU A 122 15.48 6.45 -6.30
CA GLU A 122 15.53 7.70 -7.07
C GLU A 122 14.27 7.97 -7.89
N LEU A 123 14.01 9.25 -8.14
CA LEU A 123 12.91 9.69 -8.99
C LEU A 123 13.05 9.07 -10.40
N GLY A 124 11.98 8.45 -10.87
CA GLY A 124 11.94 7.80 -12.19
C GLY A 124 12.49 6.37 -12.22
N ALA A 125 13.21 5.91 -11.20
CA ALA A 125 13.85 4.59 -11.19
C ALA A 125 12.89 3.41 -11.45
N ARG A 126 11.62 3.56 -11.05
CA ARG A 126 10.56 2.55 -11.23
C ARG A 126 9.40 3.03 -12.10
N ALA A 127 9.55 4.14 -12.81
CA ALA A 127 8.46 4.73 -13.60
C ALA A 127 8.12 3.90 -14.86
N ALA A 128 9.10 3.16 -15.40
CA ALA A 128 8.92 2.34 -16.60
C ALA A 128 8.37 0.93 -16.30
N ASP A 129 8.49 0.45 -15.06
CA ASP A 129 8.02 -0.87 -14.63
C ASP A 129 7.01 -0.75 -13.47
N PRO A 130 5.70 -0.79 -13.78
CA PRO A 130 4.65 -0.75 -12.77
C PRO A 130 4.75 -1.90 -11.76
N LEU A 131 5.22 -3.09 -12.15
CA LEU A 131 5.33 -4.22 -11.22
C LEU A 131 6.43 -3.97 -10.18
N ALA A 132 7.57 -3.45 -10.62
CA ALA A 132 8.64 -3.04 -9.70
C ALA A 132 8.16 -1.96 -8.72
N MET A 133 7.32 -1.03 -9.17
CA MET A 133 6.69 -0.04 -8.28
C MET A 133 5.80 -0.70 -7.23
N TYR A 134 4.98 -1.68 -7.63
CA TYR A 134 4.02 -2.36 -6.74
C TYR A 134 4.69 -3.20 -5.66
N MET A 135 5.88 -3.75 -5.93
CA MET A 135 6.67 -4.48 -4.93
C MET A 135 7.10 -3.61 -3.74
N SER A 136 7.07 -2.29 -3.87
CA SER A 136 7.31 -1.39 -2.72
C SER A 136 6.27 -1.57 -1.61
N ASP A 137 5.07 -2.06 -1.97
CA ASP A 137 3.96 -2.24 -1.03
C ASP A 137 3.93 -3.64 -0.39
N TYR A 138 4.98 -4.46 -0.60
CA TYR A 138 4.99 -5.87 -0.21
C TYR A 138 4.71 -6.07 1.30
N CYS A 139 5.27 -5.20 2.14
CA CYS A 139 5.12 -5.28 3.60
C CYS A 139 3.86 -4.56 4.13
N THR A 140 3.22 -3.70 3.34
CA THR A 140 2.13 -2.81 3.80
C THR A 140 0.75 -3.32 3.38
N VAL A 141 0.63 -3.85 2.16
CA VAL A 141 -0.62 -4.35 1.60
C VAL A 141 -1.30 -5.44 2.44
N PRO A 142 -0.59 -6.43 3.02
CA PRO A 142 -1.22 -7.45 3.85
C PRO A 142 -2.04 -6.85 5.01
N MET A 143 -1.58 -5.75 5.62
CA MET A 143 -2.29 -5.08 6.71
C MET A 143 -3.60 -4.46 6.23
N SER A 144 -3.58 -3.80 5.07
CA SER A 144 -4.79 -3.23 4.45
C SER A 144 -5.81 -4.31 4.07
N LEU A 145 -5.33 -5.45 3.55
CA LEU A 145 -6.20 -6.58 3.19
C LEU A 145 -6.85 -7.22 4.41
N ALA A 146 -6.09 -7.39 5.49
CA ALA A 146 -6.56 -7.91 6.77
C ALA A 146 -7.44 -6.90 7.53
N GLY A 147 -7.39 -5.61 7.19
CA GLY A 147 -8.14 -4.55 7.86
C GLY A 147 -7.57 -4.20 9.23
N LEU A 148 -6.24 -4.22 9.37
CA LEU A 148 -5.54 -4.03 10.63
C LEU A 148 -4.91 -2.63 10.76
N PRO A 149 -4.86 -2.07 11.97
CA PRO A 149 -4.08 -0.87 12.23
C PRO A 149 -2.58 -1.17 12.21
N ALA A 150 -1.81 -0.27 11.58
CA ALA A 150 -0.35 -0.33 11.55
C ALA A 150 0.24 1.08 11.58
N ILE A 151 1.38 1.24 12.25
CA ILE A 151 2.19 2.47 12.26
C ILE A 151 3.57 2.19 11.67
N SER A 152 4.15 3.17 10.98
CA SER A 152 5.55 3.16 10.57
C SER A 152 6.32 4.20 11.38
N ILE A 153 7.44 3.79 11.99
CA ILE A 153 8.36 4.68 12.71
C ILE A 153 9.78 4.54 12.12
N PRO A 154 10.60 5.60 12.16
CA PRO A 154 12.00 5.52 11.74
C PRO A 154 12.79 4.53 12.61
N ALA A 155 13.60 3.69 11.97
CA ALA A 155 14.36 2.64 12.64
C ALA A 155 15.87 2.65 12.35
N GLY A 156 16.36 3.70 11.70
CA GLY A 156 17.77 3.86 11.35
C GLY A 156 17.95 4.35 9.92
N LEU A 157 19.20 4.34 9.48
CA LEU A 157 19.59 4.68 8.12
C LEU A 157 20.21 3.45 7.45
N ALA A 158 20.00 3.31 6.15
CA ALA A 158 20.67 2.31 5.34
C ALA A 158 21.00 2.86 3.95
N PRO A 159 22.09 2.42 3.31
CA PRO A 159 22.40 2.81 1.94
C PRO A 159 21.38 2.20 0.96
N PRO A 160 21.00 2.91 -0.12
CA PRO A 160 20.19 2.35 -1.20
C PRO A 160 20.97 1.31 -2.02
N ASP A 161 20.21 0.41 -2.65
CA ASP A 161 20.75 -0.50 -3.66
C ASP A 161 21.35 0.30 -4.82
N GLY A 162 22.65 0.12 -5.08
CA GLY A 162 23.40 0.90 -6.07
C GLY A 162 24.28 2.02 -5.51
N GLY A 163 24.25 2.22 -4.18
CA GLY A 163 25.07 3.21 -3.50
C GLY A 163 24.45 4.61 -3.46
N GLY A 164 24.89 5.43 -2.52
CA GLY A 164 24.30 6.76 -2.27
C GLY A 164 24.40 7.13 -0.79
N PRO A 165 23.84 8.29 -0.40
CA PRO A 165 23.72 8.65 1.00
C PRO A 165 22.82 7.65 1.74
N GLU A 166 23.06 7.46 3.04
CA GLU A 166 22.16 6.64 3.84
C GLU A 166 20.78 7.31 3.95
N LEU A 167 19.73 6.49 3.84
CA LEU A 167 18.34 6.94 3.80
C LEU A 167 17.53 6.26 4.92
N PRO A 168 16.45 6.90 5.39
CA PRO A 168 15.62 6.34 6.47
C PRO A 168 15.05 4.96 6.16
N VAL A 169 15.15 4.07 7.15
CA VAL A 169 14.48 2.77 7.21
C VAL A 169 13.25 2.88 8.10
N GLY A 170 12.13 2.31 7.68
CA GLY A 170 10.90 2.25 8.49
C GLY A 170 10.71 0.91 9.16
N LEU A 171 10.38 0.91 10.45
CA LEU A 171 9.82 -0.23 11.18
C LEU A 171 8.30 -0.07 11.24
N GLN A 172 7.59 -1.09 10.78
CA GLN A 172 6.14 -1.18 10.87
C GLN A 172 5.75 -1.99 12.12
N VAL A 173 4.87 -1.43 12.95
CA VAL A 173 4.25 -2.12 14.09
C VAL A 173 2.76 -2.25 13.81
N THR A 174 2.24 -3.47 13.87
CA THR A 174 0.85 -3.82 13.57
C THR A 174 0.23 -4.51 14.78
N GLY A 175 -1.02 -4.19 15.09
CA GLY A 175 -1.78 -4.86 16.15
C GLY A 175 -3.14 -5.34 15.66
N PRO A 176 -3.90 -6.03 16.54
CA PRO A 176 -5.28 -6.43 16.26
C PRO A 176 -6.19 -5.24 15.92
N ALA A 177 -7.38 -5.54 15.38
CA ALA A 177 -8.37 -4.51 15.11
C ALA A 177 -8.68 -3.68 16.38
N PHE A 178 -8.65 -2.36 16.24
CA PHE A 178 -8.91 -1.39 17.31
C PHE A 178 -7.89 -1.36 18.46
N SER A 179 -6.65 -1.81 18.22
CA SER A 179 -5.56 -1.80 19.21
C SER A 179 -4.59 -0.61 19.06
N GLU A 180 -5.02 0.52 18.49
CA GLU A 180 -4.13 1.66 18.18
C GLU A 180 -3.41 2.21 19.40
N SER A 181 -4.04 2.21 20.58
CA SER A 181 -3.38 2.63 21.82
C SER A 181 -2.14 1.78 22.15
N LEU A 182 -2.26 0.45 22.04
CA LEU A 182 -1.13 -0.46 22.26
C LEU A 182 -0.03 -0.25 21.21
N ILE A 183 -0.41 -0.04 19.96
CA ILE A 183 0.53 0.24 18.86
C ILE A 183 1.31 1.54 19.14
N LEU A 184 0.61 2.59 19.60
CA LEU A 184 1.23 3.88 19.93
C LEU A 184 2.16 3.78 21.14
N ASP A 185 1.76 3.04 22.18
CA ASP A 185 2.59 2.83 23.37
C ASP A 185 3.89 2.08 23.02
N ALA A 186 3.77 1.01 22.23
CA ALA A 186 4.93 0.26 21.74
C ALA A 186 5.81 1.10 20.81
N ALA A 187 5.21 1.84 19.88
CA ALA A 187 5.94 2.72 18.98
C ALA A 187 6.72 3.81 19.73
N HIS A 188 6.12 4.41 20.77
CA HIS A 188 6.78 5.41 21.60
C HIS A 188 7.98 4.83 22.37
N ALA A 189 7.82 3.65 22.96
CA ALA A 189 8.92 2.97 23.66
C ALA A 189 10.07 2.61 22.70
N ILE A 190 9.74 2.12 21.50
CA ILE A 190 10.73 1.78 20.47
C ILE A 190 11.42 3.05 19.95
N GLU A 191 10.68 4.11 19.65
CA GLU A 191 11.22 5.40 19.22
C GLU A 191 12.22 5.95 20.24
N GLY A 192 11.87 5.94 21.53
CA GLY A 192 12.75 6.40 22.60
C GLY A 192 14.04 5.58 22.73
N ALA A 193 13.98 4.27 22.45
CA ALA A 193 15.15 3.40 22.47
C ALA A 193 16.04 3.57 21.23
N ILE A 194 15.45 3.79 20.07
CA ILE A 194 16.17 4.02 18.81
C ILE A 194 16.85 5.39 18.83
N GLY A 195 16.20 6.41 19.43
CA GLY A 195 16.76 7.75 19.54
C GLY A 195 17.01 8.41 18.18
N PHE A 196 16.15 8.12 17.18
CA PHE A 196 16.33 8.61 15.81
C PHE A 196 16.13 10.13 15.74
N ASP A 197 17.22 10.89 15.59
CA ASP A 197 17.21 12.35 15.52
C ASP A 197 17.61 12.90 14.13
N HIS A 198 17.84 12.01 13.16
CA HIS A 198 18.30 12.38 11.83
C HIS A 198 17.33 13.35 11.16
N ARG A 199 17.88 14.46 10.65
CA ARG A 199 17.14 15.44 9.87
C ARG A 199 17.67 15.44 8.45
N PRO A 200 16.80 15.39 7.42
CA PRO A 200 17.25 15.54 6.05
C PRO A 200 17.93 16.90 5.91
N ARG A 201 19.04 16.94 5.19
CA ARG A 201 19.63 18.21 4.76
C ARG A 201 18.67 18.80 3.73
N LEU A 202 17.88 19.79 4.15
CA LEU A 202 17.14 20.61 3.21
C LEU A 202 18.19 21.29 2.33
N GLY A 203 18.20 20.96 1.04
CA GLY A 203 19.16 21.55 0.10
C GLY A 203 19.10 23.06 0.16
N GLU A 204 20.25 23.72 -0.01
CA GLU A 204 20.28 25.15 -0.32
C GLU A 204 19.27 25.40 -1.44
N ALA A 205 18.40 26.39 -1.25
CA ALA A 205 17.37 26.73 -2.22
C ALA A 205 18.02 26.78 -3.60
N ILE A 206 17.49 25.99 -4.53
CA ILE A 206 17.89 26.06 -5.94
C ILE A 206 17.54 27.49 -6.38
N ALA A 207 18.55 28.35 -6.41
CA ALA A 207 18.48 29.72 -6.90
C ALA A 207 18.62 29.73 -8.42
#